data_AF-A0A955J609-F1
#
_entry.id   AF-A0A955J609-F1
#
_cell.length_a   1.000
_cell.length_b   1.000
_cell.length_c   1.000
_cell.angle_alpha   90.00
_cell.angle_beta   90.00
_cell.angle_gamma   90.00
#
_symmetry.space_group_name_H-M   'P 1'
#
loop_
_entity.id
_entity.type
_entity.pdbx_description
1 polymer ?
#
loop_
_entity_poly.entity_id
_entity_poly.type
_entity_poly.pdbx_seq_one_letter_code
_entity_poly.pdbx_strand_id
1 'polypeptide(L)'
;EPPEHVKFILCTTEAHKVPATIQSRCQRFDFRNIASTDIAAHLAHVVGQESLAADEEVLLAIARLGNGSMRDALSILDRLMAACPDGQPLTMTALEELVGLPDRELVATLVDHIASGDPGEVLRGADELLARGIAQDQLVNALLERFRELMLVCACGPETTLLELSGPWRQHTVAQAANFDEAGLIHLIALCESIQQMARNSTTPRVLFDALLVRLALSEKVVEVAALLSGQAPATGAPPRKK
;
A
#
# COMPACT_ATOMS: atom_id res chain seq x y z
N GLU A 1 51.34 -4.22 3.50
CA GLU A 1 50.15 -5.06 3.81
C GLU A 1 49.85 -4.94 5.30
N PRO A 2 48.60 -5.13 5.74
CA PRO A 2 48.27 -5.06 7.17
C PRO A 2 48.93 -6.22 7.94
N PRO A 3 49.25 -6.05 9.23
CA PRO A 3 49.77 -7.14 10.07
C PRO A 3 48.83 -8.34 10.09
N GLU A 4 49.36 -9.56 10.27
CA GLU A 4 48.56 -10.80 10.19
C GLU A 4 47.34 -10.83 11.12
N HIS A 5 47.47 -10.21 12.30
CA HIS A 5 46.42 -10.13 13.32
C HIS A 5 45.40 -9.01 13.09
N VAL A 6 45.62 -8.12 12.11
CA VAL A 6 44.71 -6.99 11.84
C VAL A 6 43.81 -7.32 10.67
N LYS A 7 42.49 -7.15 10.89
CA LYS A 7 41.47 -7.26 9.85
C LYS A 7 40.77 -5.91 9.69
N PHE A 8 40.61 -5.48 8.44
CA PHE A 8 39.84 -4.29 8.09
C PHE A 8 38.48 -4.70 7.55
N ILE A 9 37.42 -4.18 8.17
CA ILE A 9 36.03 -4.31 7.69
C ILE A 9 35.54 -2.89 7.43
N LEU A 10 35.20 -2.61 6.17
CA LEU A 10 34.73 -1.31 5.72
C LEU A 10 33.28 -1.45 5.27
N CYS A 11 32.39 -0.59 5.78
CA CYS A 11 30.97 -0.57 5.44
C CYS A 11 30.62 0.80 4.85
N THR A 12 29.92 0.84 3.72
CA THR A 12 29.44 2.07 3.09
C THR A 12 28.17 1.84 2.29
N THR A 13 27.28 2.82 2.24
CA THR A 13 26.11 2.86 1.33
C THR A 13 26.44 3.49 -0.03
N GLU A 14 27.62 4.12 -0.16
CA GLU A 14 28.03 4.89 -1.35
C GLU A 14 29.36 4.36 -1.91
N ALA A 15 29.38 3.09 -2.33
CA ALA A 15 30.60 2.42 -2.81
C ALA A 15 31.33 3.18 -3.93
N HIS A 16 30.59 3.91 -4.77
CA HIS A 16 31.15 4.73 -5.85
C HIS A 16 31.99 5.92 -5.37
N LYS A 17 31.83 6.37 -4.12
CA LYS A 17 32.64 7.43 -3.51
C LYS A 17 33.95 6.92 -2.90
N VAL A 18 34.09 5.61 -2.76
CA VAL A 18 35.32 5.01 -2.20
C VAL A 18 36.43 5.07 -3.26
N PRO A 19 37.64 5.55 -2.95
CA PRO A 19 38.75 5.58 -3.88
C PRO A 19 39.09 4.21 -4.48
N ALA A 20 39.36 4.15 -5.79
CA ALA A 20 39.72 2.91 -6.48
C ALA A 20 40.97 2.21 -5.90
N THR A 21 41.87 2.98 -5.27
CA THR A 21 43.07 2.47 -4.58
C THR A 21 42.75 1.65 -3.33
N ILE A 22 41.60 1.92 -2.68
CA ILE A 22 41.08 1.12 -1.56
C ILE A 22 40.27 -0.06 -2.11
N GLN A 23 39.38 0.19 -3.09
CA GLN A 23 38.55 -0.87 -3.68
C GLN A 23 39.39 -2.02 -4.25
N SER A 24 40.51 -1.71 -4.92
CA SER A 24 41.41 -2.73 -5.50
C SER A 24 42.14 -3.59 -4.46
N ARG A 25 42.12 -3.21 -3.19
CA ARG A 25 42.80 -3.93 -2.08
C ARG A 25 41.83 -4.58 -1.11
N CYS A 26 40.53 -4.51 -1.35
CA CYS A 26 39.49 -5.08 -0.50
C CYS A 26 38.65 -6.11 -1.27
N GLN A 27 38.22 -7.16 -0.57
CA GLN A 27 37.16 -8.02 -1.10
C GLN A 27 35.81 -7.32 -0.90
N ARG A 28 35.09 -7.09 -2.00
CA ARG A 28 33.81 -6.41 -1.99
C ARG A 28 32.68 -7.42 -1.86
N PHE A 29 31.79 -7.17 -0.91
CA PHE A 29 30.51 -7.87 -0.75
C PHE A 29 29.39 -6.84 -0.87
N ASP A 30 28.51 -7.03 -1.86
CA ASP A 30 27.34 -6.18 -2.05
C ASP A 30 26.13 -6.83 -1.40
N PHE A 31 25.59 -6.17 -0.37
CA PHE A 31 24.35 -6.56 0.26
C PHE A 31 23.18 -5.95 -0.52
N ARG A 32 22.18 -6.76 -0.82
CA ARG A 32 20.92 -6.33 -1.44
C ARG A 32 19.85 -6.18 -0.37
N ASN A 33 18.80 -5.44 -0.70
CA ASN A 33 17.61 -5.37 0.16
C ASN A 33 17.05 -6.78 0.38
N ILE A 34 16.64 -7.04 1.62
CA ILE A 34 16.03 -8.30 2.03
C ILE A 34 14.59 -8.31 1.51
N ALA A 35 14.11 -9.43 0.97
CA ALA A 35 12.71 -9.55 0.57
C ALA A 35 11.80 -9.42 1.80
N SER A 36 10.64 -8.78 1.65
CA SER A 36 9.74 -8.56 2.78
C SER A 36 9.22 -9.88 3.37
N THR A 37 9.08 -10.94 2.56
CA THR A 37 8.76 -12.29 3.04
C THR A 37 9.84 -12.85 3.97
N ASP A 38 11.11 -12.63 3.66
CA ASP A 38 12.23 -13.10 4.47
C ASP A 38 12.34 -12.29 5.77
N ILE A 39 12.07 -10.98 5.71
CA ILE A 39 11.96 -10.14 6.91
C ILE A 39 10.81 -10.64 7.79
N ALA A 40 9.62 -10.83 7.24
CA ALA A 40 8.45 -11.30 7.99
C ALA A 40 8.70 -12.66 8.65
N ALA A 41 9.35 -13.60 7.95
CA ALA A 41 9.73 -14.89 8.52
C ALA A 41 10.69 -14.75 9.71
N HIS A 42 11.64 -13.81 9.64
CA HIS A 42 12.53 -13.52 10.76
C HIS A 42 11.78 -12.86 11.93
N LEU A 43 10.88 -11.90 11.67
CA LEU A 43 10.06 -11.28 12.70
C LEU A 43 9.18 -12.31 13.41
N ALA A 44 8.62 -13.28 12.67
CA ALA A 44 7.85 -14.38 13.25
C ALA A 44 8.69 -15.22 14.22
N HIS A 45 9.95 -15.47 13.88
CA HIS A 45 10.88 -16.17 14.76
C HIS A 45 11.15 -15.37 16.05
N VAL A 46 11.38 -14.06 15.94
CA VAL A 46 11.63 -13.17 17.09
C VAL A 46 10.40 -13.10 18.00
N VAL A 47 9.21 -12.86 17.44
CA VAL A 47 7.94 -12.83 18.19
C VAL A 47 7.70 -14.14 18.95
N GLY A 48 8.02 -15.28 18.32
CA GLY A 48 7.92 -16.59 18.96
C GLY A 48 8.91 -16.79 20.12
N GLN A 49 10.12 -16.23 20.04
CA GLN A 49 11.09 -16.26 21.15
C GLN A 49 10.61 -15.44 22.35
N GLU A 50 9.91 -14.34 22.09
CA GLU A 50 9.32 -13.46 23.12
C GLU A 50 7.97 -13.96 23.65
N SER A 51 7.53 -15.17 23.23
CA SER A 51 6.25 -15.79 23.64
C SER A 51 5.01 -14.93 23.33
N LEU A 52 5.08 -14.13 22.27
CA LEU A 52 3.96 -13.35 21.75
C LEU A 52 3.32 -14.04 20.55
N ALA A 53 2.09 -13.62 20.23
CA ALA A 53 1.39 -14.03 19.02
C ALA A 53 1.23 -12.83 18.09
N ALA A 54 1.37 -13.06 16.79
CA ALA A 54 1.11 -12.05 15.77
C ALA A 54 0.55 -12.73 14.53
N ASP A 55 -0.44 -12.10 13.89
CA ASP A 55 -0.93 -12.57 12.61
C ASP A 55 0.14 -12.36 11.53
N GLU A 56 0.22 -13.30 10.58
CA GLU A 56 1.19 -13.26 9.46
C GLU A 56 1.16 -11.91 8.72
N GLU A 57 -0.04 -11.38 8.52
CA GLU A 57 -0.27 -10.12 7.83
C GLU A 57 0.31 -8.92 8.58
N VAL A 58 0.32 -8.92 9.92
CA VAL A 58 0.93 -7.87 10.74
C VAL A 58 2.44 -7.86 10.53
N LEU A 59 3.07 -9.04 10.57
CA LEU A 59 4.51 -9.18 10.37
C LEU A 59 4.93 -8.79 8.95
N LEU A 60 4.10 -9.12 7.96
CA LEU A 60 4.32 -8.74 6.56
C LEU A 60 4.18 -7.24 6.34
N ALA A 61 3.22 -6.59 7.00
CA ALA A 61 3.09 -5.13 6.99
C ALA A 61 4.32 -4.45 7.63
N ILE A 62 4.79 -4.94 8.78
CA ILE A 62 6.03 -4.42 9.41
C ILE A 62 7.22 -4.60 8.47
N ALA A 63 7.34 -5.76 7.82
CA ALA A 63 8.41 -6.03 6.87
C ALA A 63 8.41 -5.09 5.67
N ARG A 64 7.23 -4.74 5.14
CA ARG A 64 7.08 -3.74 4.07
C ARG A 64 7.47 -2.34 4.53
N LEU A 65 7.05 -1.94 5.74
CA LEU A 65 7.44 -0.66 6.34
C LEU A 65 8.95 -0.56 6.57
N GLY A 66 9.62 -1.68 6.84
CA GLY A 66 11.08 -1.77 6.93
C GLY A 66 11.80 -1.59 5.59
N ASN A 67 11.12 -1.64 4.44
CA ASN A 67 11.65 -1.37 3.11
C ASN A 67 13.01 -2.08 2.82
N GLY A 68 13.10 -3.36 3.15
CA GLY A 68 14.31 -4.17 2.96
C GLY A 68 15.38 -4.05 4.06
N SER A 69 15.15 -3.22 5.08
CA SER A 69 16.00 -3.03 6.26
C SER A 69 15.48 -3.83 7.45
N MET A 70 16.19 -4.90 7.81
CA MET A 70 15.86 -5.71 9.00
C MET A 70 15.86 -4.88 10.28
N ARG A 71 16.79 -3.93 10.40
CA ARG A 71 16.91 -3.07 11.58
C ARG A 71 15.66 -2.20 11.75
N ASP A 72 15.17 -1.62 10.66
CA ASP A 72 14.02 -0.70 10.73
C ASP A 72 12.73 -1.50 10.99
N ALA A 73 12.61 -2.69 10.39
CA ALA A 73 11.51 -3.63 10.69
C ALA A 73 11.50 -4.08 12.17
N LEU A 74 12.65 -4.47 12.73
CA LEU A 74 12.77 -4.81 14.16
C LEU A 74 12.44 -3.61 15.06
N SER A 75 12.88 -2.40 14.67
CA SER A 75 12.57 -1.18 15.43
C SER A 75 11.08 -0.88 15.47
N ILE A 76 10.34 -1.17 14.39
CA ILE A 76 8.88 -1.03 14.35
C ILE A 76 8.24 -2.13 15.21
N LEU A 77 8.71 -3.38 15.10
CA LEU A 77 8.23 -4.49 15.91
C LEU A 77 8.40 -4.22 17.41
N ASP A 78 9.57 -3.77 17.85
CA ASP A 78 9.86 -3.45 19.25
C ASP A 78 8.91 -2.38 19.79
N ARG A 79 8.63 -1.35 18.98
CA ARG A 79 7.68 -0.30 19.34
C ARG A 79 6.25 -0.84 19.45
N LEU A 80 5.85 -1.75 18.57
CA LEU A 80 4.54 -2.39 18.60
C LEU A 80 4.40 -3.29 19.83
N MET A 81 5.41 -4.10 20.12
CA MET A 81 5.47 -4.93 21.33
C MET A 81 5.37 -4.09 22.60
N ALA A 82 6.06 -2.94 22.65
CA ALA A 82 6.00 -2.04 23.80
C ALA A 82 4.64 -1.34 23.98
N ALA A 83 3.87 -1.18 22.90
CA ALA A 83 2.53 -0.59 22.92
C ALA A 83 1.43 -1.63 23.25
N CYS A 84 1.69 -2.92 23.03
CA CYS A 84 0.77 -3.99 23.32
C CYS A 84 0.79 -4.37 24.82
N PRO A 85 -0.37 -4.51 25.48
CA PRO A 85 -0.45 -5.05 26.84
C PRO A 85 0.07 -6.49 26.93
N ASP A 86 0.65 -6.85 28.07
CA ASP A 86 1.21 -8.18 28.32
C ASP A 86 0.24 -9.30 27.94
N GLY A 87 0.69 -10.20 27.06
CA GLY A 87 -0.05 -11.39 26.64
C GLY A 87 -1.14 -11.16 25.58
N GLN A 88 -1.28 -9.94 25.05
CA GLN A 88 -2.15 -9.69 23.89
C GLN A 88 -1.40 -9.95 22.56
N PRO A 89 -2.10 -10.45 21.52
CA PRO A 89 -1.51 -10.59 20.20
C PRO A 89 -1.22 -9.21 19.57
N LEU A 90 -0.19 -9.15 18.73
CA LEU A 90 0.08 -7.99 17.89
C LEU A 90 -0.97 -7.93 16.78
N THR A 91 -1.70 -6.82 16.68
CA THR A 91 -2.81 -6.65 15.72
C THR A 91 -2.49 -5.62 14.66
N MET A 92 -3.20 -5.69 13.52
CA MET A 92 -3.05 -4.70 12.45
C MET A 92 -3.46 -3.31 12.91
N THR A 93 -4.58 -3.21 13.63
CA THR A 93 -5.07 -1.94 14.19
C THR A 93 -4.03 -1.28 15.09
N ALA A 94 -3.37 -2.05 15.96
CA ALA A 94 -2.32 -1.51 16.83
C ALA A 94 -1.11 -1.01 16.03
N LEU A 95 -0.74 -1.70 14.94
CA LEU A 95 0.33 -1.25 14.03
C LEU A 95 -0.06 0.04 13.29
N GLU A 96 -1.27 0.10 12.76
CA GLU A 96 -1.81 1.26 12.05
C GLU A 96 -1.84 2.49 12.95
N GLU A 97 -2.34 2.35 14.19
CA GLU A 97 -2.34 3.41 15.20
C GLU A 97 -0.90 3.86 15.57
N LEU A 98 0.02 2.90 15.75
CA LEU A 98 1.41 3.19 16.11
C LEU A 98 2.16 3.99 15.04
N VAL A 99 1.90 3.69 13.77
CA VAL A 99 2.58 4.29 12.62
C VAL A 99 1.80 5.51 12.09
N GLY A 100 0.53 5.67 12.50
CA GLY A 100 -0.37 6.70 11.98
C GLY A 100 -0.80 6.41 10.55
N LEU A 101 -1.04 5.13 10.22
CA LEU A 101 -1.58 4.71 8.94
C LEU A 101 -3.11 4.63 9.00
N PRO A 102 -3.81 4.90 7.88
CA PRO A 102 -5.25 4.69 7.83
C PRO A 102 -5.58 3.21 8.00
N ASP A 103 -6.67 2.94 8.71
CA ASP A 103 -7.23 1.59 8.82
C ASP A 103 -7.54 1.03 7.43
N ARG A 104 -6.89 -0.08 7.08
CA ARG A 104 -7.00 -0.68 5.74
C ARG A 104 -8.41 -1.16 5.40
N GLU A 105 -9.20 -1.58 6.38
CA GLU A 105 -10.58 -2.05 6.16
C GLU A 105 -11.49 -0.88 5.86
N LEU A 106 -11.29 0.25 6.56
CA LEU A 106 -11.97 1.50 6.24
C LEU A 106 -11.56 2.05 4.87
N VAL A 107 -10.26 1.97 4.51
CA VAL A 107 -9.81 2.35 3.17
C VAL A 107 -10.44 1.46 2.11
N ALA A 108 -10.50 0.14 2.34
CA ALA A 108 -11.16 -0.76 1.41
C ALA A 108 -12.66 -0.46 1.29
N THR A 109 -13.36 -0.19 2.39
CA THR A 109 -14.77 0.22 2.40
C THR A 109 -14.97 1.52 1.62
N LEU A 110 -14.07 2.49 1.79
CA LEU A 110 -14.09 3.74 1.04
C LEU A 110 -13.93 3.49 -0.48
N VAL A 111 -13.08 2.53 -0.87
CA VAL A 111 -12.93 2.11 -2.26
C VAL A 111 -14.19 1.41 -2.79
N ASP A 112 -14.90 0.65 -1.97
CA ASP A 112 -16.21 0.08 -2.35
C ASP A 112 -17.26 1.17 -2.58
N HIS A 113 -17.28 2.24 -1.77
CA HIS A 113 -18.14 3.40 -2.01
C HIS A 113 -17.75 4.17 -3.28
N ILE A 114 -16.47 4.21 -3.63
CA ILE A 114 -16.01 4.78 -4.91
C ILE A 114 -16.53 3.92 -6.08
N ALA A 115 -16.41 2.60 -5.99
CA ALA A 115 -16.92 1.67 -7.00
C ALA A 115 -18.45 1.73 -7.15
N SER A 116 -19.19 1.94 -6.08
CA SER A 116 -20.66 2.08 -6.14
C SER A 116 -21.13 3.41 -6.74
N GLY A 117 -20.21 4.37 -6.90
CA GLY A 117 -20.48 5.67 -7.48
C GLY A 117 -21.39 6.57 -6.65
N ASP A 118 -21.28 6.49 -5.32
CA ASP A 118 -21.98 7.31 -4.32
C ASP A 118 -21.04 8.33 -3.65
N PRO A 119 -20.99 9.58 -4.12
CA PRO A 119 -20.14 10.62 -3.52
C PRO A 119 -20.46 10.91 -2.05
N GLY A 120 -21.71 10.69 -1.62
CA GLY A 120 -22.14 10.99 -0.26
C GLY A 120 -21.57 10.00 0.76
N GLU A 121 -21.54 8.72 0.42
CA GLU A 121 -20.87 7.69 1.22
C GLU A 121 -19.35 7.88 1.20
N VAL A 122 -18.76 8.20 0.05
CA VAL A 122 -17.30 8.46 -0.05
C VAL A 122 -16.87 9.63 0.85
N LEU A 123 -17.61 10.74 0.82
CA LEU A 123 -17.30 11.89 1.67
C LEU A 123 -17.44 11.56 3.17
N ARG A 124 -18.47 10.79 3.56
CA ARG A 124 -18.68 10.38 4.96
C ARG A 124 -17.60 9.42 5.45
N GLY A 125 -17.25 8.41 4.66
CA GLY A 125 -16.17 7.47 5.00
C GLY A 125 -14.82 8.18 5.12
N ALA A 126 -14.53 9.14 4.24
CA ALA A 126 -13.33 9.95 4.36
C ALA A 126 -13.36 10.87 5.61
N ASP A 127 -14.51 11.46 5.95
CA ASP A 127 -14.64 12.29 7.15
C ASP A 127 -14.43 11.47 8.43
N GLU A 128 -14.90 10.23 8.48
CA GLU A 128 -14.64 9.31 9.59
C GLU A 128 -13.13 9.06 9.78
N LEU A 129 -12.40 8.79 8.70
CA LEU A 129 -10.95 8.58 8.75
C LEU A 129 -10.22 9.84 9.23
N LEU A 130 -10.60 11.03 8.76
CA LEU A 130 -10.01 12.28 9.20
C LEU A 130 -10.33 12.59 10.67
N ALA A 131 -11.54 12.27 11.13
CA ALA A 131 -11.94 12.42 12.53
C ALA A 131 -11.12 11.52 13.48
N ARG A 132 -10.59 10.39 12.96
CA ARG A 132 -9.62 9.52 13.66
C ARG A 132 -8.18 10.04 13.63
N GLY A 133 -7.93 11.23 13.08
CA GLY A 133 -6.62 11.88 13.07
C GLY A 133 -5.74 11.54 11.87
N ILE A 134 -6.26 10.80 10.88
CA ILE A 134 -5.55 10.54 9.63
C ILE A 134 -5.42 11.83 8.83
N ALA A 135 -4.23 12.09 8.30
CA ALA A 135 -4.00 13.25 7.46
C ALA A 135 -4.48 13.02 6.01
N GLN A 136 -4.87 14.09 5.31
CA GLN A 136 -5.38 14.00 3.93
C GLN A 136 -4.39 13.35 2.97
N ASP A 137 -3.11 13.70 3.09
CA ASP A 137 -2.04 13.14 2.28
C ASP A 137 -1.83 11.65 2.55
N GLN A 138 -1.94 11.21 3.80
CA GLN A 138 -1.90 9.79 4.17
C GLN A 138 -3.08 9.02 3.58
N LEU A 139 -4.30 9.59 3.64
CA LEU A 139 -5.48 8.96 3.05
C LEU A 139 -5.37 8.84 1.52
N VAL A 140 -4.90 9.89 0.84
CA VAL A 140 -4.64 9.84 -0.61
C VAL A 140 -3.57 8.80 -0.93
N ASN A 141 -2.50 8.69 -0.15
CA ASN A 141 -1.47 7.67 -0.34
C ASN A 141 -2.03 6.25 -0.13
N ALA A 142 -2.89 6.04 0.87
CA ALA A 142 -3.52 4.75 1.08
C ALA A 142 -4.48 4.36 -0.05
N LEU A 143 -5.23 5.33 -0.60
CA LEU A 143 -6.03 5.12 -1.81
C LEU A 143 -5.16 4.77 -3.01
N LEU A 144 -4.03 5.48 -3.21
CA LEU A 144 -3.08 5.18 -4.30
C LEU A 144 -2.52 3.76 -4.20
N GLU A 145 -2.07 3.35 -3.01
CA GLU A 145 -1.58 1.98 -2.81
C GLU A 145 -2.71 0.97 -3.04
N ARG A 146 -3.92 1.24 -2.56
CA ARG A 146 -5.06 0.33 -2.77
C ARG A 146 -5.41 0.20 -4.25
N PHE A 147 -5.47 1.30 -5.00
CA PHE A 147 -5.70 1.24 -6.45
C PHE A 147 -4.58 0.52 -7.19
N ARG A 148 -3.32 0.68 -6.75
CA ARG A 148 -2.18 -0.09 -7.28
C ARG A 148 -2.36 -1.58 -7.03
N GLU A 149 -2.77 -2.00 -5.84
CA GLU A 149 -3.04 -3.41 -5.53
C GLU A 149 -4.10 -4.00 -6.44
N LEU A 150 -5.24 -3.30 -6.58
CA LEU A 150 -6.32 -3.72 -7.48
C LEU A 150 -5.85 -3.79 -8.93
N MET A 151 -5.08 -2.80 -9.39
CA MET A 151 -4.56 -2.73 -10.76
C MET A 151 -3.63 -3.91 -11.06
N LEU A 152 -2.78 -4.29 -10.10
CA LEU A 152 -1.91 -5.45 -10.26
C LEU A 152 -2.69 -6.77 -10.33
N VAL A 153 -3.78 -6.90 -9.58
CA VAL A 153 -4.68 -8.06 -9.70
C VAL A 153 -5.34 -8.10 -11.07
N CYS A 154 -5.88 -6.97 -11.55
CA CYS A 154 -6.51 -6.89 -12.87
C CYS A 154 -5.52 -7.26 -13.99
N ALA A 155 -4.33 -6.66 -13.98
CA ALA A 155 -3.35 -6.79 -15.06
C ALA A 155 -2.54 -8.10 -15.06
N CYS A 156 -2.25 -8.65 -13.87
CA CYS A 156 -1.36 -9.81 -13.73
C CYS A 156 -2.08 -11.07 -13.22
N GLY A 157 -3.35 -10.97 -12.84
CA GLY A 157 -4.15 -12.06 -12.29
C GLY A 157 -4.06 -12.19 -10.75
N PRO A 158 -4.95 -13.01 -10.15
CA PRO A 158 -5.16 -13.08 -8.70
C PRO A 158 -3.95 -13.61 -7.91
N GLU A 159 -3.15 -14.47 -8.53
CA GLU A 159 -1.98 -15.11 -7.92
C GLU A 159 -0.66 -14.39 -8.24
N THR A 160 -0.72 -13.11 -8.65
CA THR A 160 0.48 -12.34 -8.95
C THR A 160 1.43 -12.29 -7.77
N THR A 161 2.70 -12.57 -8.03
CA THR A 161 3.80 -12.48 -7.05
C THR A 161 4.26 -11.04 -6.82
N LEU A 162 3.73 -10.08 -7.60
CA LEU A 162 4.00 -8.64 -7.41
C LEU A 162 3.26 -8.07 -6.20
N LEU A 163 2.32 -8.84 -5.63
CA LEU A 163 1.61 -8.53 -4.40
C LEU A 163 1.99 -9.52 -3.32
N GLU A 164 2.53 -9.01 -2.22
CA GLU A 164 2.92 -9.81 -1.06
C GLU A 164 1.85 -9.71 0.03
N LEU A 165 0.63 -10.17 -0.22
CA LEU A 165 -0.49 -10.10 0.75
C LEU A 165 -0.73 -11.48 1.37
N SER A 166 -1.21 -11.53 2.61
CA SER A 166 -1.73 -12.78 3.21
C SER A 166 -2.89 -13.36 2.40
N GLY A 167 -3.14 -14.65 2.58
CA GLY A 167 -4.22 -15.38 1.89
C GLY A 167 -5.60 -14.71 2.01
N PRO A 168 -6.09 -14.40 3.22
CA PRO A 168 -7.40 -13.75 3.40
C PRO A 168 -7.47 -12.37 2.74
N TRP A 169 -6.43 -11.54 2.91
CA TRP A 169 -6.42 -10.19 2.33
C TRP A 169 -6.25 -10.20 0.80
N ARG A 170 -5.55 -11.20 0.25
CA ARG A 170 -5.51 -11.45 -1.20
C ARG A 170 -6.90 -11.75 -1.74
N GLN A 171 -7.63 -12.67 -1.11
CA GLN A 171 -8.99 -13.02 -1.55
C GLN A 171 -9.92 -11.80 -1.54
N HIS A 172 -9.83 -10.99 -0.49
CA HIS A 172 -10.57 -9.72 -0.41
C HIS A 172 -10.20 -8.75 -1.54
N THR A 173 -8.90 -8.57 -1.80
CA THR A 173 -8.40 -7.74 -2.91
C THR A 173 -8.87 -8.24 -4.27
N VAL A 174 -8.87 -9.56 -4.49
CA VAL A 174 -9.35 -10.18 -5.74
C VAL A 174 -10.85 -9.95 -5.92
N ALA A 175 -11.65 -10.10 -4.86
CA ALA A 175 -13.08 -9.83 -4.91
C ALA A 175 -13.38 -8.35 -5.22
N GLN A 176 -12.66 -7.42 -4.55
CA GLN A 176 -12.83 -5.99 -4.78
C GLN A 176 -12.38 -5.57 -6.20
N ALA A 177 -11.31 -6.18 -6.73
CA ALA A 177 -10.80 -5.87 -8.07
C ALA A 177 -11.80 -6.20 -9.19
N ALA A 178 -12.77 -7.09 -8.94
CA ALA A 178 -13.82 -7.41 -9.91
C ALA A 178 -14.78 -6.24 -10.18
N ASN A 179 -14.79 -5.23 -9.32
CA ASN A 179 -15.60 -4.02 -9.50
C ASN A 179 -14.90 -2.93 -10.32
N PHE A 180 -13.68 -3.18 -10.82
CA PHE A 180 -12.88 -2.20 -11.54
C PHE A 180 -12.31 -2.78 -12.83
N ASP A 181 -12.06 -1.92 -13.80
CA ASP A 181 -11.24 -2.22 -14.97
C ASP A 181 -9.86 -1.56 -14.86
N GLU A 182 -8.90 -2.07 -15.63
CA GLU A 182 -7.52 -1.57 -15.63
C GLU A 182 -7.45 -0.08 -16.00
N ALA A 183 -8.24 0.32 -17.01
CA ALA A 183 -8.28 1.70 -17.50
C ALA A 183 -8.84 2.67 -16.44
N GLY A 184 -9.91 2.26 -15.73
CA GLY A 184 -10.49 3.01 -14.63
C GLY A 184 -9.50 3.18 -13.48
N LEU A 185 -8.81 2.12 -13.07
CA LEU A 185 -7.82 2.20 -12.00
C LEU A 185 -6.65 3.13 -12.34
N ILE A 186 -6.14 3.09 -13.58
CA ILE A 186 -5.13 4.04 -14.06
C ILE A 186 -5.65 5.48 -13.99
N HIS A 187 -6.91 5.70 -14.36
CA HIS A 187 -7.53 7.02 -14.27
C HIS A 187 -7.59 7.50 -12.82
N LEU A 188 -8.10 6.67 -11.89
CA LEU A 188 -8.21 7.00 -10.47
C LEU A 188 -6.85 7.34 -9.85
N ILE A 189 -5.82 6.57 -10.17
CA ILE A 189 -4.43 6.84 -9.75
C ILE A 189 -3.98 8.21 -10.23
N ALA A 190 -4.15 8.52 -11.52
CA ALA A 190 -3.77 9.81 -12.09
C ALA A 190 -4.52 11.00 -11.45
N LEU A 191 -5.80 10.81 -11.09
CA LEU A 191 -6.58 11.82 -10.36
C LEU A 191 -6.01 12.10 -8.97
N CYS A 192 -5.72 11.05 -8.22
CA CYS A 192 -5.11 11.15 -6.90
C CYS A 192 -3.76 11.87 -6.95
N GLU A 193 -2.86 11.47 -7.85
CA GLU A 193 -1.53 12.10 -8.01
C GLU A 193 -1.65 13.60 -8.38
N SER A 194 -2.51 13.92 -9.35
CA SER A 194 -2.72 15.31 -9.79
C SER A 194 -3.19 16.20 -8.65
N ILE A 195 -4.19 15.76 -7.89
CA ILE A 195 -4.75 16.55 -6.79
C ILE A 195 -3.77 16.63 -5.61
N GLN A 196 -3.04 15.55 -5.32
CA GLN A 196 -2.04 15.55 -4.25
C GLN A 196 -0.95 16.59 -4.50
N GLN A 197 -0.46 16.72 -5.74
CA GLN A 197 0.53 17.73 -6.11
C GLN A 197 -0.03 19.16 -5.96
N MET A 198 -1.27 19.39 -6.37
CA MET A 198 -1.91 20.71 -6.25
C MET A 198 -2.21 21.07 -4.78
N ALA A 199 -2.65 20.11 -3.97
CA ALA A 199 -3.01 20.32 -2.58
C ALA A 199 -1.81 20.76 -1.72
N ARG A 200 -0.60 20.22 -2.00
CA ARG A 200 0.64 20.60 -1.29
C ARG A 200 0.96 22.10 -1.35
N ASN A 201 0.53 22.78 -2.41
CA ASN A 201 0.81 24.20 -2.63
C ASN A 201 -0.45 25.09 -2.50
N SER A 202 -1.57 24.52 -2.04
CA SER A 202 -2.85 25.22 -1.96
C SER A 202 -3.08 25.84 -0.58
N THR A 203 -3.78 26.98 -0.54
CA THR A 203 -4.31 27.55 0.69
C THR A 203 -5.61 26.89 1.15
N THR A 204 -6.22 26.04 0.31
CA THR A 204 -7.50 25.35 0.56
C THR A 204 -7.41 23.84 0.27
N PRO A 205 -6.46 23.09 0.89
CA PRO A 205 -6.25 21.67 0.61
C PRO A 205 -7.48 20.80 0.87
N ARG A 206 -8.30 21.13 1.89
CA ARG A 206 -9.57 20.44 2.18
C ARG A 206 -10.56 20.49 1.02
N VAL A 207 -10.70 21.63 0.36
CA VAL A 207 -11.63 21.77 -0.77
C VAL A 207 -11.19 20.91 -1.95
N LEU A 208 -9.88 20.87 -2.24
CA LEU A 208 -9.33 20.04 -3.31
C LEU A 208 -9.47 18.54 -2.99
N PHE A 209 -9.28 18.17 -1.73
CA PHE A 209 -9.46 16.80 -1.26
C PHE A 209 -10.92 16.34 -1.41
N ASP A 210 -11.89 17.13 -0.95
CA ASP A 210 -13.31 16.78 -1.09
C ASP A 210 -13.73 16.71 -2.56
N ALA A 211 -13.22 17.62 -3.41
CA ALA A 211 -13.44 17.58 -4.86
C ALA A 211 -12.83 16.34 -5.52
N LEU A 212 -11.65 15.89 -5.08
CA LEU A 212 -11.05 14.62 -5.52
C LEU A 212 -11.98 13.45 -5.21
N LEU A 213 -12.43 13.33 -3.96
CA LEU A 213 -13.30 12.23 -3.52
C LEU A 213 -14.58 12.14 -4.35
N VAL A 214 -15.24 13.27 -4.58
CA VAL A 214 -16.43 13.33 -5.45
C VAL A 214 -16.08 12.91 -6.88
N ARG A 215 -14.94 13.35 -7.40
CA ARG A 215 -14.49 12.99 -8.75
C ARG A 215 -14.16 11.51 -8.89
N LEU A 216 -13.54 10.90 -7.87
CA LEU A 216 -13.28 9.46 -7.84
C LEU A 216 -14.59 8.68 -7.93
N ALA A 217 -15.58 9.01 -7.09
CA ALA A 217 -16.90 8.37 -7.10
C ALA A 217 -17.66 8.54 -8.44
N LEU A 218 -17.42 9.62 -9.18
CA LEU A 218 -18.11 9.87 -10.44
C LEU A 218 -17.36 9.32 -11.68
N SER A 219 -16.16 8.76 -11.51
CA SER A 219 -15.28 8.43 -12.65
C SER A 219 -15.85 7.37 -13.59
N GLU A 220 -16.57 6.35 -13.10
CA GLU A 220 -17.23 5.37 -13.97
C GLU A 220 -18.34 5.99 -14.82
N LYS A 221 -19.13 6.90 -14.24
CA LYS A 221 -20.17 7.65 -14.97
C LYS A 221 -19.57 8.55 -16.05
N VAL A 222 -18.36 9.06 -15.86
CA VAL A 222 -17.67 9.89 -16.87
C VAL A 222 -17.21 9.04 -18.05
N VAL A 223 -16.73 7.81 -17.82
CA VAL A 223 -16.37 6.87 -18.90
C VAL A 223 -17.60 6.44 -19.68
N GLU A 224 -18.72 6.14 -18.99
CA GLU A 224 -19.98 5.76 -19.64
C GLU A 224 -20.59 6.91 -20.45
N VAL A 225 -20.57 8.15 -19.92
CA VAL A 225 -21.01 9.35 -20.67
C VAL A 225 -20.10 9.62 -21.87
N ALA A 226 -18.78 9.45 -21.75
CA ALA A 226 -17.85 9.58 -22.87
C ALA A 226 -18.06 8.47 -23.93
N ALA A 227 -18.38 7.24 -23.52
CA ALA A 227 -18.73 6.13 -24.42
C ALA A 227 -20.06 6.38 -25.16
N LEU A 228 -21.07 6.92 -24.45
CA LEU A 228 -22.34 7.34 -25.02
C LEU A 228 -22.18 8.51 -26.00
N LEU A 229 -21.32 9.49 -25.67
CA LEU A 229 -20.99 10.63 -26.54
C LEU A 229 -20.11 10.26 -27.74
N SER A 230 -19.29 9.20 -27.62
CA SER A 230 -18.47 8.66 -28.72
C SER A 230 -19.21 7.66 -29.62
N GLY A 231 -20.50 7.42 -29.36
CA GLY A 231 -21.38 6.63 -30.23
C GLY A 231 -21.23 5.11 -30.11
N GLN A 232 -20.54 4.61 -29.08
CA GLN A 232 -20.53 3.18 -28.76
C GLN A 232 -21.72 2.88 -27.83
N ALA A 233 -22.87 2.55 -28.43
CA ALA A 233 -24.04 2.11 -27.67
C ALA A 233 -23.76 0.76 -26.98
N PRO A 234 -24.22 0.55 -25.73
CA PRO A 234 -24.15 -0.77 -25.11
C PRO A 234 -25.03 -1.74 -25.91
N ALA A 235 -24.46 -2.88 -26.30
CA ALA A 235 -25.15 -3.92 -27.05
C ALA A 235 -26.29 -4.50 -26.20
N THR A 236 -27.51 -3.99 -26.40
CA THR A 236 -28.71 -4.57 -25.83
C THR A 236 -29.06 -5.83 -26.62
N GLY A 237 -28.79 -6.99 -26.03
CA GLY A 237 -29.22 -8.29 -26.54
C GLY A 237 -30.74 -8.38 -26.58
N ALA A 238 -31.31 -8.47 -27.79
CA ALA A 238 -32.71 -8.77 -27.99
C ALA A 238 -32.99 -10.28 -27.82
N PRO A 239 -34.05 -10.71 -27.09
CA PRO A 239 -34.43 -12.11 -27.03
C PRO A 239 -35.19 -12.54 -28.30
N PRO A 240 -35.15 -13.83 -28.69
CA PRO A 240 -35.72 -14.29 -29.95
C PRO A 240 -37.25 -14.35 -29.88
N ARG A 241 -37.91 -13.83 -30.91
CA ARG A 241 -39.35 -14.00 -31.15
C ARG A 241 -39.66 -15.48 -31.38
N LYS A 242 -40.45 -16.10 -30.48
CA LYS A 242 -41.07 -17.41 -30.72
C LYS A 242 -42.29 -17.24 -31.64
N LYS A 243 -42.34 -18.06 -32.70
CA LYS A 243 -43.57 -18.48 -33.38
C LYS A 243 -44.17 -19.67 -32.65
#